data_AF-A0A2D7K8N3-F1
#
_entry.id   AF-A0A2D7K8N3-F1
#
_cell.length_a   1.000
_cell.length_b   1.000
_cell.length_c   1.000
_cell.angle_alpha   90.00
_cell.angle_beta   90.00
_cell.angle_gamma   90.00
#
_symmetry.space_group_name_H-M   'P 1'
#
loop_
_entity.id
_entity.type
_entity.pdbx_description
1 polymer ?
#
loop_
_entity_poly.entity_id
_entity_poly.type
_entity_poly.pdbx_seq_one_letter_code
_entity_poly.pdbx_strand_id
1 'polypeptide(L)'
;MRSAIIIVFFFQSISSFSQHLEEEVTLFLNNKENQLFIQNHGYYFIDIPKEKNYQNRLSGTLNNIDTSKIDLNHINLNFSMNDYRYYLISDQKVILVLKSINHIKKHMNK
;
A
#
# COMPACT_ATOMS: atom_id res chain seq x y z
N MET A 1 -23.37 -0.87 -46.68
CA MET A 1 -22.34 -1.81 -46.20
C MET A 1 -22.04 -1.45 -44.75
N ARG A 2 -22.35 -2.33 -43.80
CA ARG A 2 -22.11 -2.10 -42.37
C ARG A 2 -20.69 -2.57 -42.04
N SER A 3 -19.77 -1.64 -41.81
CA SER A 3 -18.47 -1.97 -41.23
C SER A 3 -18.66 -2.27 -39.76
N ALA A 4 -18.50 -3.54 -39.37
CA ALA A 4 -18.39 -3.91 -37.97
C ALA A 4 -17.00 -3.50 -37.47
N ILE A 5 -16.97 -2.62 -36.47
CA ILE A 5 -15.74 -2.34 -35.71
C ILE A 5 -15.55 -3.51 -34.74
N ILE A 6 -14.49 -4.29 -34.94
CA ILE A 6 -14.03 -5.27 -33.96
C ILE A 6 -13.38 -4.48 -32.82
N ILE A 7 -14.08 -4.33 -31.70
CA ILE A 7 -13.49 -3.86 -30.45
C ILE A 7 -12.84 -5.08 -29.79
N VAL A 8 -11.52 -5.13 -29.83
CA VAL A 8 -10.72 -6.24 -29.28
C VAL A 8 -10.73 -6.20 -27.74
N PHE A 9 -11.07 -7.34 -27.14
CA PHE A 9 -11.13 -7.64 -25.71
C PHE A 9 -9.76 -7.53 -25.01
N PHE A 10 -9.35 -6.32 -24.57
CA PHE A 10 -8.15 -6.15 -23.73
C PHE A 10 -8.44 -5.76 -22.27
N PHE A 11 -9.70 -5.59 -21.88
CA PHE A 11 -10.05 -5.12 -20.52
C PHE A 11 -10.28 -6.23 -19.48
N GLN A 12 -10.51 -7.48 -19.87
CA GLN A 12 -10.86 -8.55 -18.90
C GLN A 12 -9.66 -9.17 -18.18
N SER A 13 -8.48 -9.19 -18.79
CA SER A 13 -7.27 -9.79 -18.18
C SER A 13 -6.66 -8.89 -17.11
N ILE A 14 -6.76 -7.58 -17.26
CA ILE A 14 -6.23 -6.61 -16.29
C ILE A 14 -7.07 -6.63 -15.00
N SER A 15 -8.40 -6.76 -15.14
CA SER A 15 -9.29 -6.83 -13.97
C SER A 15 -9.06 -8.10 -13.14
N SER A 16 -8.90 -9.27 -13.78
CA SER A 16 -8.66 -10.52 -13.06
C SER A 16 -7.30 -10.54 -12.36
N PHE A 17 -6.27 -9.97 -12.98
CA PHE A 17 -4.96 -9.82 -12.35
C PHE A 17 -5.00 -8.89 -11.13
N SER A 18 -5.67 -7.74 -11.22
CA SER A 18 -5.83 -6.84 -10.08
C SER A 18 -6.58 -7.50 -8.93
N GLN A 19 -7.67 -8.23 -9.24
CA GLN A 19 -8.43 -8.99 -8.25
C GLN A 19 -7.57 -10.06 -7.57
N HIS A 20 -6.77 -10.79 -8.33
CA HIS A 20 -5.87 -11.80 -7.78
C HIS A 20 -4.83 -11.19 -6.82
N LEU A 21 -4.26 -10.04 -7.17
CA LEU A 21 -3.33 -9.32 -6.29
C LEU A 21 -4.01 -8.83 -5.01
N GLU A 22 -5.25 -8.35 -5.08
CA GLU A 22 -6.02 -7.92 -3.91
C GLU A 22 -6.35 -9.09 -2.97
N GLU A 23 -6.73 -10.25 -3.54
CA GLU A 23 -6.94 -11.49 -2.79
C GLU A 23 -5.66 -11.94 -2.08
N GLU A 24 -4.52 -11.94 -2.78
CA GLU A 24 -3.22 -12.27 -2.18
C GLU A 24 -2.84 -11.35 -1.03
N VAL A 25 -3.03 -10.04 -1.19
CA VAL A 25 -2.79 -9.06 -0.12
C VAL A 25 -3.71 -9.37 1.06
N THR A 26 -4.98 -9.62 0.82
CA THR A 26 -5.97 -9.93 1.86
C THR A 26 -5.61 -11.22 2.62
N LEU A 27 -5.29 -12.29 1.90
CA LEU A 27 -4.85 -13.56 2.50
C LEU A 27 -3.58 -13.38 3.33
N PHE A 28 -2.62 -12.60 2.85
CA PHE A 28 -1.40 -12.30 3.59
C PHE A 28 -1.69 -11.52 4.87
N LEU A 29 -2.53 -10.48 4.80
CA LEU A 29 -2.91 -9.64 5.92
C LEU A 29 -3.80 -10.34 6.94
N ASN A 30 -4.53 -11.40 6.56
CA ASN A 30 -5.37 -12.17 7.48
C ASN A 30 -4.58 -13.17 8.35
N ASN A 31 -3.30 -13.38 8.07
CA ASN A 31 -2.44 -14.24 8.87
C ASN A 31 -1.85 -13.45 10.07
N LYS A 32 -2.05 -13.97 11.28
CA LYS A 32 -1.64 -13.31 12.53
C LYS A 32 -0.13 -13.11 12.68
N GLU A 33 0.69 -14.06 12.23
CA GLU A 33 2.15 -13.93 12.27
C GLU A 33 2.63 -12.84 11.32
N ASN A 34 2.03 -12.77 10.12
CA ASN A 34 2.31 -11.71 9.16
C ASN A 34 1.90 -10.33 9.71
N GLN A 35 0.74 -10.22 10.36
CA GLN A 35 0.30 -8.98 11.01
C GLN A 35 1.30 -8.52 12.07
N LEU A 36 1.77 -9.43 12.93
CA LEU A 36 2.77 -9.12 13.95
C LEU A 36 4.09 -8.66 13.31
N PHE A 37 4.52 -9.31 12.24
CA PHE A 37 5.72 -8.89 11.52
C PHE A 37 5.55 -7.50 10.87
N ILE A 38 4.40 -7.23 10.25
CA ILE A 38 4.08 -5.92 9.67
C ILE A 38 4.11 -4.83 10.73
N GLN A 39 3.55 -5.10 11.91
CA GLN A 39 3.50 -4.14 13.02
C GLN A 39 4.90 -3.72 13.49
N ASN A 40 5.92 -4.56 13.30
CA ASN A 40 7.30 -4.27 13.72
C ASN A 40 8.23 -3.83 12.58
N HIS A 41 7.95 -4.26 11.35
CA HIS A 41 8.89 -4.13 10.22
C HIS A 41 8.25 -3.65 8.92
N GLY A 42 6.93 -3.53 8.86
CA GLY A 42 6.15 -3.24 7.66
C GLY A 42 6.13 -1.76 7.26
N TYR A 43 6.62 -0.87 8.11
CA TYR A 43 6.60 0.57 7.86
C TYR A 43 7.84 1.29 8.40
N TYR A 44 7.97 2.56 8.04
CA TYR A 44 8.89 3.52 8.63
C TYR A 44 8.38 4.94 8.37
N PHE A 45 8.91 5.92 9.09
CA PHE A 45 8.60 7.33 8.88
C PHE A 45 9.73 8.04 8.14
N ILE A 46 9.37 9.02 7.33
CA ILE A 46 10.31 9.97 6.72
C ILE A 46 9.82 11.39 6.91
N ASP A 47 10.75 12.33 6.98
CA ASP A 47 10.42 13.75 6.94
C ASP A 47 9.84 14.14 5.58
N ILE A 48 9.00 15.18 5.57
CA ILE A 48 8.52 15.78 4.33
C ILE A 48 9.73 16.33 3.54
N PRO A 49 9.91 15.90 2.27
CA PRO A 49 11.00 16.41 1.46
C PRO A 49 10.81 17.91 1.17
N LYS A 50 11.84 18.71 1.50
CA LYS A 50 11.79 20.18 1.35
C LYS A 50 11.72 20.64 -0.11
N GLU A 51 12.39 19.92 -1.01
CA GLU A 51 12.63 20.35 -2.39
C GLU A 51 11.88 19.53 -3.45
N LYS A 52 11.33 18.38 -3.06
CA LYS A 52 10.63 17.46 -3.99
C LYS A 52 9.14 17.48 -3.71
N ASN A 53 8.34 17.73 -4.76
CA ASN A 53 6.90 17.54 -4.66
C ASN A 53 6.58 16.04 -4.45
N TYR A 54 5.96 15.72 -3.33
CA TYR A 54 5.58 14.37 -2.93
C TYR A 54 4.07 14.12 -3.03
N GLN A 55 3.26 15.14 -3.32
CA GLN A 55 1.80 15.08 -3.25
C GLN A 55 1.23 13.99 -4.18
N ASN A 56 1.75 13.89 -5.40
CA ASN A 56 1.31 12.88 -6.38
C ASN A 56 1.67 11.44 -5.99
N ARG A 57 2.50 11.24 -4.96
CA ARG A 57 2.90 9.92 -4.45
C ARG A 57 2.08 9.48 -3.24
N LEU A 58 1.33 10.41 -2.63
CA LEU A 58 0.52 10.11 -1.46
C LEU A 58 -0.64 9.19 -1.85
N SER A 59 -0.78 8.12 -1.08
CA SER A 59 -1.92 7.20 -1.08
C SER A 59 -3.06 7.70 -0.20
N GLY A 60 -2.78 8.67 0.68
CA GLY A 60 -3.78 9.30 1.53
C GLY A 60 -3.15 10.23 2.57
N THR A 61 -4.02 10.79 3.41
CA THR A 61 -3.67 11.65 4.55
C THR A 61 -4.34 11.11 5.80
N LEU A 62 -3.59 11.07 6.90
CA LEU A 62 -4.01 10.65 8.22
C LEU A 62 -3.85 11.82 9.18
N ASN A 63 -4.73 11.88 10.18
CA ASN A 63 -4.73 12.90 11.23
C ASN A 63 -4.88 12.21 12.59
N ASN A 64 -4.39 12.86 13.66
CA ASN A 64 -4.51 12.38 15.04
C ASN A 64 -3.86 11.00 15.25
N ILE A 65 -2.73 10.74 14.57
CA ILE A 65 -1.97 9.49 14.73
C ILE A 65 -0.78 9.75 15.64
N ASP A 66 -0.66 8.99 16.73
CA ASP A 66 0.53 8.99 17.57
C ASP A 66 1.62 8.11 16.94
N THR A 67 2.61 8.73 16.29
CA THR A 67 3.72 8.03 15.64
C THR A 67 4.66 7.32 16.62
N SER A 68 4.66 7.67 17.90
CA SER A 68 5.52 7.04 18.91
C SER A 68 5.01 5.65 19.34
N LYS A 69 3.72 5.39 19.13
CA LYS A 69 3.01 4.18 19.54
C LYS A 69 2.02 3.71 18.47
N ILE A 70 2.40 3.87 17.21
CA ILE A 70 1.48 3.57 16.11
C ILE A 70 1.07 2.09 16.13
N ASP A 71 -0.23 1.83 16.01
CA ASP A 71 -0.80 0.50 15.83
C ASP A 71 -1.50 0.46 14.47
N LEU A 72 -0.90 -0.25 13.52
CA LEU A 72 -1.40 -0.28 12.14
C LEU A 72 -2.76 -0.98 12.04
N ASN A 73 -3.12 -1.85 12.99
CA ASN A 73 -4.41 -2.56 12.99
C ASN A 73 -5.59 -1.62 13.23
N HIS A 74 -5.36 -0.48 13.87
CA HIS A 74 -6.38 0.52 14.20
C HIS A 74 -6.40 1.68 13.18
N ILE A 75 -5.65 1.57 12.08
CA ILE A 75 -5.57 2.59 11.04
C ILE A 75 -6.03 1.96 9.72
N ASN A 76 -6.94 2.64 9.03
CA ASN A 76 -7.37 2.21 7.71
C ASN A 76 -6.27 2.45 6.67
N LEU A 77 -5.46 1.43 6.42
CA LEU A 77 -4.31 1.47 5.52
C LEU A 77 -4.47 0.43 4.41
N ASN A 78 -4.19 0.85 3.18
CA ASN A 78 -4.23 -0.03 2.03
C ASN A 78 -2.81 -0.46 1.67
N PHE A 79 -2.49 -1.73 1.86
CA PHE A 79 -1.24 -2.31 1.36
C PHE A 79 -1.31 -2.58 -0.15
N SER A 80 -0.16 -2.59 -0.81
CA SER A 80 -0.03 -3.07 -2.19
C SER A 80 0.89 -4.27 -2.22
N MET A 81 0.59 -5.21 -3.13
CA MET A 81 1.43 -6.37 -3.34
C MET A 81 2.85 -5.98 -3.76
N ASN A 82 2.97 -4.99 -4.65
CA ASN A 82 4.23 -4.66 -5.33
C ASN A 82 4.78 -3.28 -4.95
N ASP A 83 3.92 -2.33 -4.62
CA ASP A 83 4.31 -0.94 -4.44
C ASP A 83 4.31 -0.49 -2.99
N TYR A 84 5.19 0.45 -2.68
CA TYR A 84 5.14 1.16 -1.41
C TYR A 84 3.97 2.14 -1.40
N ARG A 85 3.39 2.35 -0.22
CA ARG A 85 2.29 3.29 -0.02
C ARG A 85 2.75 4.39 0.93
N TYR A 86 2.30 5.61 0.67
CA TYR A 86 2.79 6.81 1.36
C TYR A 86 1.60 7.56 1.93
N TYR A 87 1.58 7.75 3.25
CA TYR A 87 0.50 8.46 3.94
C TYR A 87 1.07 9.66 4.65
N LEU A 88 0.52 10.85 4.39
CA LEU A 88 0.89 12.06 5.12
C LEU A 88 0.22 12.03 6.50
N ILE A 89 0.99 12.08 7.57
CA ILE A 89 0.49 12.34 8.92
C ILE A 89 0.56 13.85 9.14
N SER A 90 -0.56 14.53 8.88
CA SER A 90 -0.56 15.97 8.61
C SER A 90 -0.26 16.83 9.83
N ASP A 91 -0.73 16.40 11.00
CA ASP A 91 -0.51 17.02 12.31
C ASP A 91 0.96 16.97 12.74
N GLN A 92 1.65 15.89 12.37
CA GLN A 92 3.06 15.69 12.72
C GLN A 92 4.04 16.08 11.61
N LYS A 93 3.54 16.41 10.42
CA LYS A 93 4.35 16.77 9.23
C LYS A 93 5.39 15.71 8.85
N VAL A 94 5.01 14.44 8.97
CA VAL A 94 5.82 13.29 8.53
C VAL A 94 5.05 12.42 7.55
N ILE A 95 5.76 11.59 6.79
CA ILE A 95 5.18 10.61 5.89
C ILE A 95 5.38 9.22 6.48
N LEU A 96 4.28 8.52 6.71
CA LEU A 96 4.27 7.08 6.97
C LEU A 96 4.46 6.35 5.64
N VAL A 97 5.51 5.54 5.57
CA VAL A 97 5.81 4.72 4.40
C VAL A 97 5.52 3.26 4.73
N LEU A 98 4.56 2.68 4.03
CA LEU A 98 4.27 1.24 4.10
C LEU A 98 5.07 0.51 3.03
N LYS A 99 5.78 -0.53 3.43
CA LYS A 99 6.46 -1.45 2.51
C LYS A 99 5.43 -2.28 1.75
N SER A 100 5.75 -2.63 0.51
CA SER A 100 4.93 -3.58 -0.25
C SER A 100 4.94 -4.97 0.39
N ILE A 101 3.90 -5.76 0.16
CA ILE A 101 3.82 -7.13 0.68
C ILE A 101 4.99 -7.98 0.18
N ASN A 102 5.39 -7.83 -1.09
CA ASN A 102 6.56 -8.54 -1.62
C ASN A 102 7.87 -8.16 -0.93
N HIS A 103 8.04 -6.89 -0.55
CA HIS A 103 9.20 -6.50 0.23
C HIS A 103 9.16 -7.14 1.63
N ILE A 104 8.00 -7.15 2.28
CA ILE A 104 7.82 -7.77 3.60
C ILE A 104 8.10 -9.27 3.54
N LYS A 105 7.50 -10.01 2.60
CA LYS A 105 7.75 -11.44 2.35
C LYS A 105 9.25 -11.72 2.18
N LYS A 106 9.95 -10.90 1.38
CA LYS A 106 11.40 -11.02 1.19
C LYS A 106 12.20 -10.78 2.48
N HIS A 107 11.73 -9.90 3.36
CA HIS A 107 12.39 -9.63 4.64
C HIS A 107 12.18 -10.77 5.64
N MET A 108 11.00 -11.39 5.66
CA MET A 108 10.71 -12.54 6.51
C MET A 108 11.52 -13.79 6.16
N ASN A 109 11.85 -13.97 4.87
CA ASN A 109 12.59 -15.13 4.37
C ASN A 109 14.12 -14.98 4.45
N LYS A 110 14.64 -13.92 5.07
CA LYS A 110 16.07 -13.70 5.31
C LYS A 110 16.45 -14.13 6.70
#